data_AF-A0A3M1N4U1-F1
#
_entry.id   AF-A0A3M1N4U1-F1
#
_cell.length_a   1.000
_cell.length_b   1.000
_cell.length_c   1.000
_cell.angle_alpha   90.00
_cell.angle_beta   90.00
_cell.angle_gamma   90.00
#
_symmetry.space_group_name_H-M   'P 1'
#
loop_
_entity.id
_entity.type
_entity.pdbx_description
1 polymer ?
#
loop_
_entity_poly.entity_id
_entity_poly.type
_entity_poly.pdbx_seq_one_letter_code
_entity_poly.pdbx_strand_id
1 'polypeptide(L)'
;MPETRTHAIHQSLKRLQPRLRPLFSDEGLWQTFWARLERHFPSLFPLLLRLYGTHYDFFYWLEEILRTAATYFQARPPALRQ
;
A
#
# COMPACT_ATOMS: atom_id res chain seq x y z
N MET A 1 4.31 1.74 -25.09
CA MET A 1 4.81 0.58 -24.32
C MET A 1 4.22 0.58 -22.91
N PRO A 2 3.09 -0.10 -22.67
CA PRO A 2 2.40 -0.12 -21.37
C PRO A 2 3.10 -0.97 -20.29
N GLU A 3 3.95 -1.93 -20.68
CA GLU A 3 4.52 -2.95 -19.80
C GLU A 3 5.56 -2.42 -18.80
N THR A 4 6.26 -1.34 -19.16
CA THR A 4 7.29 -0.70 -18.32
C THR A 4 6.67 0.01 -17.11
N ARG A 5 5.45 0.55 -17.25
CA ARG A 5 4.77 1.30 -16.20
C ARG A 5 4.23 0.37 -15.11
N THR A 6 3.71 -0.80 -15.48
CA THR A 6 3.23 -1.83 -14.54
C THR A 6 4.37 -2.37 -13.68
N HIS A 7 5.55 -2.63 -14.27
CA HIS A 7 6.73 -3.05 -13.53
C HIS A 7 7.17 -2.02 -12.46
N ALA A 8 7.18 -0.74 -12.81
CA ALA A 8 7.55 0.33 -11.87
C ALA A 8 6.56 0.42 -10.69
N ILE A 9 5.27 0.19 -10.93
CA ILE A 9 4.22 0.15 -9.90
C ILE A 9 4.46 -1.02 -8.95
N HIS A 10 4.64 -2.23 -9.45
CA HIS A 10 4.89 -3.41 -8.61
C HIS A 10 6.20 -3.29 -7.83
N GLN A 11 7.24 -2.73 -8.44
CA GLN A 11 8.52 -2.51 -7.77
C GLN A 11 8.40 -1.46 -6.65
N SER A 12 7.61 -0.40 -6.86
CA SER A 12 7.33 0.60 -5.83
C SER A 12 6.58 -0.02 -4.64
N LEU A 13 5.60 -0.89 -4.92
CA LEU A 13 4.89 -1.63 -3.88
C LEU A 13 5.82 -2.55 -3.08
N LYS A 14 6.67 -3.33 -3.75
CA LYS A 14 7.65 -4.21 -3.10
C LYS A 14 8.60 -3.46 -2.16
N ARG A 15 8.98 -2.23 -2.50
CA ARG A 15 9.83 -1.38 -1.63
C ARG A 15 9.12 -0.96 -0.33
N LEU A 16 7.79 -0.91 -0.33
CA LEU A 16 6.98 -0.54 0.83
C LEU A 16 6.69 -1.75 1.73
N GLN A 17 6.76 -2.97 1.19
CA GLN A 17 6.57 -4.22 1.94
C GLN A 17 7.36 -4.30 3.26
N PRO A 18 8.70 -4.09 3.29
CA PRO A 18 9.47 -4.18 4.54
C PRO A 18 9.12 -3.07 5.55
N ARG A 19 8.51 -1.97 5.11
CA ARG A 19 8.08 -0.88 5.99
C ARG A 19 6.72 -1.14 6.62
N LEU A 20 5.84 -1.86 5.92
CA LEU A 20 4.49 -2.19 6.35
C LEU A 20 4.42 -3.51 7.12
N ARG A 21 5.20 -4.53 6.75
CA ARG A 21 5.18 -5.85 7.39
C ARG A 21 5.33 -5.80 8.92
N PRO A 22 6.24 -4.99 9.51
CA PRO A 22 6.43 -4.92 10.96
C PRO A 22 5.23 -4.33 11.71
N LEU A 23 4.29 -3.67 11.02
CA LEU A 23 3.08 -3.12 11.64
C LEU A 23 2.08 -4.21 12.04
N PHE A 24 2.24 -5.42 11.51
CA PHE A 24 1.32 -6.53 11.71
C PHE A 24 1.98 -7.62 12.55
N SER A 25 1.46 -7.84 13.75
CA SER A 25 1.83 -8.98 14.60
C SER A 25 1.19 -10.29 14.14
N ASP A 26 0.03 -10.22 13.50
CA ASP A 26 -0.73 -11.38 12.99
C ASP A 26 -0.45 -11.61 11.49
N GLU A 27 -0.01 -12.83 11.15
CA GLU A 27 0.32 -13.21 9.77
C GLU A 27 -0.92 -13.29 8.86
N GLY A 28 -2.08 -13.72 9.38
CA GLY A 28 -3.32 -13.79 8.60
C GLY A 28 -3.86 -12.40 8.25
N LEU A 29 -3.79 -11.46 9.19
CA LEU A 29 -4.13 -10.06 8.94
C LEU A 29 -3.17 -9.42 7.94
N TRP A 30 -1.87 -9.71 8.05
CA TRP A 30 -0.89 -9.27 7.06
C TRP A 30 -1.20 -9.80 5.67
N GLN A 31 -1.42 -11.11 5.51
CA GLN A 31 -1.71 -11.71 4.20
C GLN A 31 -2.98 -11.12 3.58
N THR A 32 -4.04 -10.94 4.38
CA THR A 32 -5.29 -10.33 3.92
C THR A 32 -5.08 -8.88 3.46
N PHE A 33 -4.38 -8.08 4.26
CA PHE A 33 -4.08 -6.70 3.92
C PHE A 33 -3.19 -6.59 2.68
N TRP A 34 -2.11 -7.38 2.63
CA TRP A 34 -1.14 -7.38 1.53
C TRP A 34 -1.79 -7.79 0.21
N ALA A 35 -2.59 -8.86 0.19
CA ALA A 35 -3.30 -9.30 -1.01
C ALA A 35 -4.30 -8.25 -1.53
N ARG A 36 -5.00 -7.55 -0.64
CA ARG A 36 -5.87 -6.42 -1.02
C ARG A 36 -5.06 -5.26 -1.56
N LEU A 37 -3.96 -4.93 -0.90
CA LEU A 37 -3.09 -3.85 -1.33
C LEU A 37 -2.52 -4.16 -2.72
N GLU A 38 -1.98 -5.36 -2.97
CA GLU A 38 -1.51 -5.77 -4.30
C GLU A 38 -2.58 -5.68 -5.39
N ARG A 39 -3.84 -6.03 -5.06
CA ARG A 39 -4.96 -5.94 -5.99
C ARG A 39 -5.35 -4.50 -6.34
N HIS A 40 -5.35 -3.59 -5.36
CA HIS A 40 -5.86 -2.22 -5.53
C HIS A 40 -4.76 -1.18 -5.76
N PHE A 41 -3.50 -1.47 -5.45
CA PHE A 41 -2.40 -0.54 -5.61
C PHE A 41 -2.16 -0.07 -7.05
N PRO A 42 -2.31 -0.91 -8.10
CA PRO A 42 -2.13 -0.46 -9.48
C PRO A 42 -3.13 0.62 -9.93
N SER A 43 -4.35 0.63 -9.38
CA SER A 43 -5.33 1.69 -9.64
C SER A 43 -5.13 2.91 -8.73
N LEU A 44 -4.67 2.70 -7.50
CA LEU A 44 -4.40 3.76 -6.52
C LEU A 44 -3.15 4.59 -6.86
N PHE A 45 -2.06 3.94 -7.25
CA PHE A 45 -0.74 4.57 -7.41
C PHE A 45 -0.73 5.72 -8.42
N PRO A 46 -1.35 5.62 -9.62
CA PRO A 46 -1.40 6.74 -10.57
C PRO A 46 -2.18 7.94 -10.03
N LEU A 47 -3.23 7.71 -9.22
CA LEU A 47 -4.03 8.77 -8.61
C LEU A 47 -3.20 9.52 -7.56
N LEU A 48 -2.51 8.78 -6.68
CA LEU A 48 -1.61 9.36 -5.69
C LEU A 48 -0.43 10.08 -6.35
N LEU A 49 0.14 9.51 -7.41
CA LEU A 49 1.22 10.15 -8.17
C LEU A 49 0.75 11.45 -8.83
N ARG A 50 -0.51 11.53 -9.28
CA ARG A 50 -1.06 12.77 -9.84
C ARG A 50 -1.25 13.86 -8.79
N LEU A 51 -1.66 13.48 -7.58
CA LEU A 51 -1.93 14.42 -6.49
C LEU A 51 -0.65 14.87 -5.77
N TYR A 52 0.29 13.95 -5.56
CA TYR A 52 1.45 14.17 -4.70
C TYR A 52 2.80 14.06 -5.43
N GLY A 53 2.83 13.67 -6.71
CA GLY A 53 4.08 13.40 -7.45
C GLY A 53 4.92 14.64 -7.76
N THR A 54 4.39 15.85 -7.58
CA THR A 54 5.15 17.10 -7.66
C THR A 54 5.90 17.43 -6.38
N HIS A 55 5.62 16.72 -5.27
CA HIS A 55 6.34 16.87 -4.02
C HIS A 55 7.57 15.96 -4.02
N TYR A 56 8.71 16.50 -3.58
CA TYR A 56 9.97 15.75 -3.44
C TYR A 56 9.79 14.51 -2.54
N ASP A 57 8.87 14.61 -1.56
CA ASP A 57 8.60 13.58 -0.56
C ASP A 57 7.43 12.66 -0.93
N PHE A 58 7.11 12.47 -2.21
CA PHE A 58 6.01 11.60 -2.65
C PHE A 58 6.01 10.21 -1.97
N PHE A 59 7.17 9.57 -1.87
CA PHE A 59 7.30 8.25 -1.25
C PHE A 59 7.04 8.27 0.27
N TYR A 60 7.35 9.37 0.94
CA TYR A 60 7.05 9.56 2.36
C TYR A 60 5.53 9.65 2.57
N TRP A 61 4.84 10.47 1.77
CA TRP A 61 3.38 10.59 1.84
C TRP A 61 2.67 9.29 1.48
N LEU A 62 3.16 8.59 0.46
CA LEU A 62 2.64 7.28 0.08
C LEU A 62 2.77 6.27 1.23
N GLU A 63 3.91 6.26 1.90
CA GLU A 63 4.11 5.40 3.06
C GLU A 63 3.15 5.77 4.21
N GLU A 64 3.03 7.05 4.57
CA GLU A 64 2.14 7.48 5.65
C GLU A 64 0.67 7.14 5.40
N ILE A 65 0.20 7.29 4.16
CA ILE A 65 -1.17 6.88 3.77
C ILE A 65 -1.35 5.38 3.98
N LEU A 66 -0.39 4.56 3.57
CA LEU A 66 -0.47 3.10 3.71
C LEU A 66 -0.33 2.64 5.16
N ARG A 67 0.53 3.29 5.96
CA ARG A 67 0.65 3.06 7.40
C ARG A 67 -0.67 3.35 8.10
N THR A 68 -1.30 4.48 7.77
CA THR A 68 -2.60 4.86 8.30
C THR A 68 -3.65 3.80 7.94
N ALA A 69 -3.73 3.40 6.67
CA ALA A 69 -4.65 2.35 6.21
C ALA A 69 -4.42 1.01 6.94
N ALA A 70 -3.17 0.61 7.14
CA ALA A 70 -2.80 -0.59 7.89
C ALA A 70 -3.26 -0.52 9.35
N THR A 71 -3.04 0.61 10.03
CA THR A 71 -3.50 0.82 11.41
C THR A 71 -5.02 0.72 11.52
N TYR A 72 -5.76 1.37 10.63
CA TYR A 72 -7.23 1.30 10.65
C TYR A 72 -7.77 -0.09 10.29
N PHE A 73 -7.09 -0.82 9.39
CA PHE A 73 -7.44 -2.20 9.09
C PHE A 73 -7.30 -3.11 10.33
N GLN A 74 -6.21 -2.94 11.09
CA GLN A 74 -5.97 -3.69 12.32
C GLN A 74 -6.94 -3.28 13.45
N ALA A 75 -7.29 -2.00 13.56
CA ALA A 75 -8.26 -1.52 14.55
C ALA A 75 -9.71 -1.96 14.26
N ARG A 76 -10.01 -2.40 13.02
CA ARG A 76 -11.36 -2.79 12.61
C ARG A 76 -11.84 -4.06 13.35
N PRO A 77 -13.08 -4.14 13.85
CA PRO A 77 -13.61 -5.35 14.47
C PRO A 77 -13.55 -6.56 13.52
N PRO A 78 -13.29 -7.80 14.03
CA PRO A 78 -13.15 -8.99 13.18
C PRO A 78 -14.33 -9.22 12.23
N ALA A 79 -15.55 -8.90 12.68
CA ALA A 79 -16.79 -9.03 11.92
C ALA A 79 -16.85 -8.16 10.64
N LEU A 80 -15.97 -7.16 10.50
CA LEU A 80 -15.93 -6.25 9.35
C LEU A 80 -14.64 -6.36 8.53
N ARG A 81 -13.78 -7.35 8.78
CA ARG A 81 -12.51 -7.54 8.06
C ARG A 81 -12.64 -8.38 6.76
N GLN A 82 -13.83 -8.46 6.17
CA GLN A 82 -14.06 -9.11 4.86
C GLN A 82 -13.51 -8.34 3.67
#